data_AF-A0A847CFQ9-F1
#
_entry.id   AF-A0A847CFQ9-F1
#
_cell.length_a   1.000
_cell.length_b   1.000
_cell.length_c   1.000
_cell.angle_alpha   90.00
_cell.angle_beta   90.00
_cell.angle_gamma   90.00
#
_symmetry.space_group_name_H-M   'P 1'
#
loop_
_entity.id
_entity.type
_entity.pdbx_description
1 polymer ?
#
loop_
_entity_poly.entity_id
_entity_poly.type
_entity_poly.pdbx_seq_one_letter_code
_entity_poly.pdbx_strand_id
1 'polypeptide(L)'
;MKHKNKLFYIIFCLAIFTVIGETKEMNGNNENQRNQIDEAIRMEHKEITNMNSIPSNYLLDCPQSGTIKTIVYDSKDYTNDNSTITKKANIYLPYNYDKSKKYSVLFLLHGIGGTEDEWGMCGNASRVKKMMDNLIYNKKIEPFIIVTPNGRSCKDCYNISFDNAPSFYNFGKEFRNDLLPYIQK
;
A
#
# COMPACT_ATOMS: atom_id res chain seq x y z
N MET A 1 -3.78 21.99 -25.05
CA MET A 1 -4.17 20.68 -25.62
C MET A 1 -3.54 19.55 -24.81
N LYS A 2 -4.39 18.77 -24.11
CA LYS A 2 -4.21 17.43 -23.52
C LYS A 2 -2.92 17.14 -22.70
N HIS A 3 -2.98 17.43 -21.40
CA HIS A 3 -2.15 16.72 -20.42
C HIS A 3 -2.74 15.31 -20.21
N LYS A 4 -2.00 14.27 -20.60
CA LYS A 4 -2.36 12.88 -20.33
C LYS A 4 -1.99 12.55 -18.89
N ASN A 5 -3.00 12.32 -18.06
CA ASN A 5 -2.85 11.78 -16.70
C ASN A 5 -2.24 10.38 -16.79
N LYS A 6 -0.96 10.24 -16.43
CA LYS A 6 -0.34 8.92 -16.22
C LYS A 6 -0.68 8.46 -14.81
N LEU A 7 -1.65 7.58 -14.72
CA LEU A 7 -2.02 6.85 -13.50
C LEU A 7 -0.90 5.84 -13.19
N PHE A 8 -0.04 6.16 -12.22
CA PHE A 8 0.97 5.22 -11.72
C PHE A 8 0.31 4.32 -10.67
N TYR A 9 0.01 3.08 -11.05
CA TYR A 9 -0.30 2.02 -10.09
C TYR A 9 1.03 1.39 -9.64
N ILE A 10 1.45 1.66 -8.40
CA ILE A 10 2.51 0.89 -7.74
C ILE A 10 1.82 -0.23 -6.97
N ILE A 11 1.77 -1.42 -7.56
CA ILE A 11 1.43 -2.67 -6.87
C ILE A 11 2.74 -3.19 -6.29
N PHE A 12 2.93 -3.05 -4.98
CA PHE A 12 4.07 -3.63 -4.28
C PHE A 12 3.74 -5.08 -3.91
N CYS A 13 3.91 -6.00 -4.85
CA CYS A 13 3.95 -7.43 -4.57
C CYS A 13 5.34 -7.78 -4.04
N LEU A 14 5.49 -7.88 -2.71
CA LEU A 14 6.64 -8.57 -2.12
C LEU A 14 6.47 -10.08 -2.38
N ALA A 15 6.94 -10.53 -3.54
CA ALA A 15 7.35 -11.91 -3.72
C ALA A 15 8.81 -11.99 -3.25
N ILE A 16 9.02 -12.38 -1.98
CA ILE A 16 10.33 -12.87 -1.56
C ILE A 16 10.47 -14.25 -2.22
N PHE A 17 11.01 -14.27 -3.44
CA PHE A 17 11.59 -15.49 -3.98
C PHE A 17 12.84 -15.76 -3.17
N THR A 18 12.79 -16.81 -2.36
CA THR A 18 13.97 -17.48 -1.83
C THR A 18 14.82 -17.88 -3.03
N VAL A 19 15.87 -17.12 -3.33
CA VAL A 19 16.97 -17.57 -4.19
C VAL A 19 17.68 -18.67 -3.40
N ILE A 20 17.14 -19.88 -3.47
CA ILE A 20 17.88 -21.12 -3.24
C ILE A 20 17.77 -21.88 -4.56
N GLY A 21 18.57 -21.44 -5.53
CA GLY A 21 18.68 -22.04 -6.85
C GLY A 21 20.17 -22.19 -7.18
N GLU A 22 20.68 -23.39 -6.91
CA GLU A 22 21.81 -24.05 -7.58
C GLU A 22 22.98 -23.18 -8.05
N THR A 23 24.04 -23.10 -7.24
CA THR A 23 25.37 -22.79 -7.77
C THR A 23 25.89 -24.03 -8.51
N LYS A 24 25.68 -24.07 -9.82
CA LYS A 24 26.49 -24.89 -10.73
C LYS A 24 27.88 -24.26 -10.76
N GLU A 25 28.90 -25.02 -10.36
CA GLU A 25 30.30 -24.60 -10.47
C GLU A 25 30.64 -24.31 -11.94
N MET A 26 30.91 -23.04 -12.25
CA MET A 26 31.67 -22.66 -13.44
C MET A 26 33.04 -22.17 -13.00
N ASN A 27 34.04 -22.97 -13.35
CA ASN A 27 35.44 -22.72 -13.13
C ASN A 27 35.95 -21.72 -14.18
N GLY A 28 36.36 -20.53 -13.76
CA GLY A 28 36.88 -19.48 -14.63
C GLY A 28 37.40 -18.29 -13.83
N ASN A 29 38.72 -18.18 -13.70
CA ASN A 29 39.42 -17.06 -13.06
C ASN A 29 39.21 -15.77 -13.84
N ASN A 30 38.41 -14.86 -13.30
CA ASN A 30 38.55 -13.42 -13.56
C ASN A 30 38.30 -12.68 -12.24
N GLU A 31 39.36 -12.54 -11.44
CA GLU A 31 39.36 -11.79 -10.17
C GLU A 31 38.78 -10.38 -10.36
N ASN A 32 39.04 -9.74 -11.51
CA ASN A 32 38.46 -8.45 -11.85
C ASN A 32 36.93 -8.46 -11.91
N GLN A 33 36.33 -9.55 -12.38
CA GLN A 33 34.88 -9.69 -12.49
C GLN A 33 34.26 -9.98 -11.12
N ARG A 34 34.94 -10.76 -10.26
CA ARG A 34 34.54 -10.96 -8.86
C ARG A 34 34.64 -9.65 -8.06
N ASN A 35 35.72 -8.90 -8.20
CA ASN A 35 35.90 -7.62 -7.53
C ASN A 35 34.83 -6.59 -7.95
N GLN A 36 34.46 -6.56 -9.23
CA GLN A 36 33.35 -5.71 -9.72
C GLN A 36 31.99 -6.13 -9.16
N ILE A 37 31.74 -7.44 -9.04
CA ILE A 37 30.51 -7.96 -8.43
C ILE A 37 30.48 -7.66 -6.92
N ASP A 38 31.59 -7.86 -6.21
CA ASP A 38 31.71 -7.58 -4.79
C ASP A 38 31.58 -6.08 -4.49
N GLU A 39 32.11 -5.23 -5.37
CA GLU A 39 31.95 -3.78 -5.27
C GLU A 39 30.52 -3.33 -5.58
N ALA A 40 29.86 -3.94 -6.58
CA ALA A 40 28.45 -3.71 -6.86
C ALA A 40 27.55 -4.16 -5.70
N ILE A 41 27.79 -5.34 -5.12
CA ILE A 41 27.10 -5.86 -3.92
C ILE A 41 27.36 -4.95 -2.72
N ARG A 42 28.58 -4.42 -2.56
CA ARG A 42 28.93 -3.50 -1.49
C ARG A 42 28.26 -2.13 -1.66
N MET A 43 28.16 -1.64 -2.89
CA MET A 43 27.48 -0.39 -3.21
C MET A 43 25.97 -0.53 -3.04
N GLU A 44 25.38 -1.64 -3.48
CA GLU A 44 23.98 -1.98 -3.27
C GLU A 44 23.68 -2.16 -1.78
N HIS A 45 24.50 -2.90 -1.03
CA HIS A 45 24.40 -2.96 0.44
C HIS A 45 24.59 -1.59 1.09
N LYS A 46 25.46 -0.73 0.57
CA LYS A 46 25.64 0.64 1.08
C LYS A 46 24.41 1.50 0.81
N GLU A 47 23.75 1.36 -0.35
CA GLU A 47 22.49 2.05 -0.62
C GLU A 47 21.32 1.47 0.20
N ILE A 48 21.25 0.15 0.38
CA ILE A 48 20.24 -0.52 1.23
C ILE A 48 20.41 -0.15 2.70
N THR A 49 21.65 -0.09 3.21
CA THR A 49 21.96 0.36 4.58
C THR A 49 21.77 1.87 4.76
N ASN A 50 21.80 2.64 3.67
CA ASN A 50 21.50 4.08 3.65
C ASN A 50 20.02 4.37 3.33
N MET A 51 19.16 3.34 3.30
CA MET A 51 17.72 3.48 3.47
C MET A 51 17.47 3.85 4.94
N ASN A 52 17.85 5.08 5.28
CA ASN A 52 17.71 5.64 6.60
C ASN A 52 16.26 5.45 7.05
N SER A 53 16.10 4.98 8.28
CA SER A 53 14.80 4.91 8.94
C SER A 53 14.06 6.23 8.73
N ILE A 54 12.72 6.16 8.61
CA ILE A 54 11.88 7.36 8.50
C ILE A 54 12.35 8.34 9.58
N PRO A 55 12.81 9.56 9.21
CA PRO A 55 13.39 10.46 10.18
C PRO A 55 12.40 10.69 11.32
N SER A 56 12.87 10.58 12.56
CA SER A 56 12.00 10.47 13.75
C SER A 56 11.03 11.64 13.91
N ASN A 57 11.38 12.81 13.39
CA ASN A 57 10.51 14.00 13.36
C ASN A 57 9.21 13.79 12.57
N TYR A 58 9.18 12.89 11.57
CA TYR A 58 7.94 12.55 10.84
C TYR A 58 7.01 11.62 11.62
N LEU A 59 7.46 11.09 12.77
CA LEU A 59 6.64 10.23 13.64
C LEU A 59 6.07 11.01 14.85
N LEU A 60 6.36 12.31 14.95
CA LEU A 60 5.81 13.20 15.97
C LEU A 60 4.43 13.72 15.56
N ASP A 61 3.69 14.25 16.54
CA ASP A 61 2.40 14.86 16.27
C ASP A 61 2.58 16.17 15.48
N CYS A 62 1.75 16.36 14.46
CA CYS A 62 1.78 17.52 13.59
C CYS A 62 0.69 18.54 14.00
N PRO A 63 0.98 19.85 14.05
CA PRO A 63 -0.04 20.88 14.30
C PRO A 63 -1.17 20.88 13.27
N GLN A 64 -0.86 20.51 12.02
CA GLN A 64 -1.82 20.37 10.93
C GLN A 64 -2.13 18.89 10.70
N SER A 65 -2.91 18.34 11.62
CA SER A 65 -3.24 16.92 11.66
C SER A 65 -4.42 16.59 10.74
N GLY A 66 -4.25 15.61 9.86
CA GLY A 66 -5.36 14.98 9.14
C GLY A 66 -6.26 14.16 10.05
N THR A 67 -7.19 13.43 9.45
CA THR A 67 -8.12 12.55 10.16
C THR A 67 -8.15 11.17 9.53
N ILE A 68 -8.35 10.13 10.34
CA ILE A 68 -8.66 8.79 9.82
C ILE A 68 -10.11 8.45 10.15
N LYS A 69 -10.81 7.87 9.19
CA LYS A 69 -12.19 7.40 9.33
C LYS A 69 -12.32 6.01 8.72
N THR A 70 -13.12 5.16 9.35
CA THR A 70 -13.55 3.90 8.74
C THR A 70 -14.84 4.16 7.97
N ILE A 71 -14.87 3.74 6.71
CA ILE A 71 -16.08 3.73 5.89
C ILE A 71 -16.66 2.32 5.83
N VAL A 72 -17.96 2.28 5.57
CA VAL A 72 -18.72 1.07 5.31
C VAL A 72 -19.43 1.25 3.97
N TYR A 73 -19.34 0.25 3.10
CA TYR A 73 -19.91 0.29 1.76
C TYR A 73 -20.47 -1.08 1.36
N ASP A 74 -21.50 -1.06 0.52
CA ASP A 74 -22.06 -2.28 -0.06
C ASP A 74 -21.20 -2.76 -1.24
N SER A 75 -21.06 -4.08 -1.35
CA SER A 75 -20.34 -4.78 -2.41
C SER A 75 -21.06 -6.11 -2.72
N LYS A 76 -20.47 -6.91 -3.61
CA LYS A 76 -20.88 -8.28 -3.90
C LYS A 76 -19.81 -9.27 -3.47
N ASP A 77 -20.24 -10.48 -3.08
CA ASP A 77 -19.33 -11.61 -2.95
C ASP A 77 -18.92 -12.11 -4.34
N TYR A 78 -17.95 -11.44 -4.96
CA TYR A 78 -17.46 -11.79 -6.30
C TYR A 78 -16.68 -13.10 -6.36
N THR A 79 -16.45 -13.74 -5.22
CA THR A 79 -15.76 -15.02 -5.11
C THR A 79 -16.73 -16.19 -5.14
N ASN A 80 -17.87 -16.03 -4.48
CA ASN A 80 -18.86 -17.09 -4.30
C ASN A 80 -20.10 -16.85 -5.17
N ASP A 81 -21.19 -16.36 -4.57
CA ASP A 81 -22.54 -16.37 -5.13
C ASP A 81 -23.02 -14.99 -5.64
N ASN A 82 -22.15 -13.97 -5.64
CA ASN A 82 -22.51 -12.57 -5.90
C ASN A 82 -23.63 -12.03 -4.99
N SER A 83 -23.81 -12.60 -3.79
CA SER A 83 -24.69 -12.04 -2.77
C SER A 83 -24.22 -10.65 -2.34
N THR A 84 -25.15 -9.81 -1.88
CA THR A 84 -24.80 -8.50 -1.31
C THR A 84 -24.05 -8.71 0.01
N ILE A 85 -22.91 -8.05 0.13
CA ILE A 85 -22.08 -8.04 1.33
C ILE A 85 -21.74 -6.60 1.72
N THR A 86 -21.42 -6.40 3.00
CA THR A 86 -20.97 -5.12 3.52
C THR A 86 -19.47 -5.19 3.79
N LYS A 87 -18.72 -4.21 3.27
CA LYS A 87 -17.26 -4.14 3.34
C LYS A 87 -16.82 -2.88 4.08
N LYS A 88 -15.57 -2.92 4.57
CA LYS A 88 -14.92 -1.82 5.29
C LYS A 88 -13.63 -1.38 4.60
N ALA A 89 -13.31 -0.11 4.75
CA ALA A 89 -12.02 0.45 4.43
C ALA A 89 -11.70 1.60 5.39
N ASN A 90 -10.43 1.79 5.73
CA ASN A 90 -10.01 3.00 6.44
C ASN A 90 -9.59 4.07 5.43
N ILE A 91 -9.85 5.33 5.75
CA ILE A 91 -9.54 6.49 4.92
C ILE A 91 -8.79 7.51 5.76
N TYR A 92 -7.59 7.89 5.30
CA TYR A 92 -6.92 9.10 5.74
C TYR A 92 -7.35 10.28 4.87
N LEU A 93 -7.81 11.34 5.52
CA LEU A 93 -8.11 12.63 4.92
C LEU A 93 -7.08 13.65 5.41
N PRO A 94 -6.47 14.43 4.52
CA PRO A 94 -5.47 15.41 4.91
C PRO A 94 -6.08 16.53 5.76
N TYR A 95 -5.24 17.28 6.48
CA TYR A 95 -5.67 18.47 7.21
C TYR A 95 -6.43 19.44 6.29
N ASN A 96 -7.52 20.03 6.80
CA ASN A 96 -8.43 20.88 6.02
C ASN A 96 -8.98 20.22 4.75
N TYR A 97 -9.22 18.90 4.79
CA TYR A 97 -9.94 18.20 3.71
C TYR A 97 -11.27 18.89 3.40
N ASP A 98 -11.48 19.16 2.11
CA ASP A 98 -12.64 19.87 1.59
C ASP A 98 -13.25 19.05 0.45
N LYS A 99 -14.52 18.65 0.61
CA LYS A 99 -15.25 17.84 -0.37
C LYS A 99 -15.40 18.52 -1.74
N SER A 100 -15.26 19.84 -1.83
CA SER A 100 -15.33 20.57 -3.10
C SER A 100 -14.03 20.50 -3.92
N LYS A 101 -12.92 20.05 -3.30
CA LYS A 101 -11.61 19.95 -3.94
C LYS A 101 -11.34 18.54 -4.44
N LYS A 102 -10.55 18.44 -5.51
CA LYS A 102 -10.05 17.17 -6.03
C LYS A 102 -8.72 16.83 -5.38
N TYR A 103 -8.58 15.59 -4.94
CA TYR A 103 -7.36 15.05 -4.36
C TYR A 103 -6.90 13.83 -5.14
N SER A 104 -5.58 13.63 -5.21
CA SER A 104 -5.03 12.32 -5.58
C SER A 104 -5.42 11.29 -4.51
N VAL A 105 -5.64 10.04 -4.92
CA VAL A 105 -6.02 8.95 -4.02
C VAL A 105 -5.01 7.82 -4.16
N LEU A 106 -4.44 7.40 -3.04
CA LEU A 106 -3.61 6.21 -2.92
C LEU A 106 -4.45 5.08 -2.30
N PHE A 107 -4.67 4.01 -3.05
CA PHE A 107 -5.21 2.77 -2.51
C PHE A 107 -4.04 1.90 -2.03
N LEU A 108 -4.01 1.62 -0.73
CA LEU A 108 -2.92 0.92 -0.08
C LEU A 108 -3.43 -0.42 0.47
N LEU A 109 -3.04 -1.51 -0.20
CA LEU A 109 -3.51 -2.86 0.13
C LEU A 109 -2.58 -3.52 1.15
N HIS A 110 -3.15 -4.42 1.94
CA HIS A 110 -2.42 -5.31 2.84
C HIS A 110 -1.94 -6.58 2.11
N GLY A 111 -1.06 -7.35 2.75
CA GLY A 111 -0.63 -8.67 2.26
C GLY A 111 -1.66 -9.77 2.51
N ILE A 112 -1.35 -11.01 2.11
CA ILE A 112 -2.31 -12.14 2.14
C ILE A 112 -2.89 -12.46 3.52
N GLY A 113 -2.19 -12.11 4.62
CA GLY A 113 -2.66 -12.33 5.99
C GLY A 113 -3.35 -11.14 6.64
N GLY A 114 -3.28 -9.95 6.00
CA GLY A 114 -3.74 -8.72 6.62
C GLY A 114 -5.22 -8.42 6.42
N THR A 115 -5.61 -7.24 6.89
CA THR A 115 -6.94 -6.64 6.77
C THR A 115 -6.81 -5.14 6.47
N GLU A 116 -7.94 -4.41 6.41
CA GLU A 116 -7.99 -2.95 6.29
C GLU A 116 -7.16 -2.20 7.36
N ASP A 117 -6.85 -2.87 8.48
CA ASP A 117 -6.16 -2.32 9.65
C ASP A 117 -4.64 -2.58 9.65
N GLU A 118 -4.11 -3.37 8.72
CA GLU A 118 -2.68 -3.78 8.65
C GLU A 118 -1.72 -2.57 8.74
N TRP A 119 -2.12 -1.46 8.12
CA TRP A 119 -1.32 -0.23 8.06
C TRP A 119 -1.42 0.63 9.33
N GLY A 120 -2.07 0.14 10.39
CA GLY A 120 -2.22 0.84 11.66
C GLY A 120 -2.96 2.16 11.48
N MET A 121 -4.05 2.16 10.71
CA MET A 121 -4.89 3.33 10.43
C MET A 121 -5.79 3.68 11.63
N CYS A 122 -5.21 3.72 12.82
CA CYS A 122 -5.90 3.85 14.10
C CYS A 122 -5.76 5.26 14.69
N GLY A 123 -6.64 6.17 14.26
CA GLY A 123 -6.74 7.53 14.83
C GLY A 123 -5.40 8.26 14.91
N ASN A 124 -5.14 8.94 16.02
CA ASN A 124 -3.93 9.78 16.19
C ASN A 124 -2.64 8.98 16.42
N ALA A 125 -2.72 7.73 16.85
CA ALA A 125 -1.56 6.88 17.05
C ALA A 125 -0.98 6.33 15.72
N SER A 126 -1.72 6.45 14.62
CA SER A 126 -1.30 5.94 13.32
C SER A 126 0.02 6.57 12.84
N ARG A 127 1.04 5.72 12.63
CA ARG A 127 2.34 6.13 12.09
C ARG A 127 2.22 6.62 10.65
N VAL A 128 1.36 6.01 9.85
CA VAL A 128 1.05 6.45 8.47
C VAL A 128 0.52 7.87 8.49
N LYS A 129 -0.49 8.14 9.33
CA LYS A 129 -1.06 9.48 9.50
C LYS A 129 0.01 10.50 9.89
N LYS A 130 0.80 10.23 10.94
CA LYS A 130 1.85 11.15 11.41
C LYS A 130 2.87 11.45 10.32
N MET A 131 3.29 10.42 9.57
CA MET A 131 4.23 10.60 8.47
C MET A 131 3.64 11.46 7.35
N MET A 132 2.40 11.20 6.93
CA MET A 132 1.74 11.99 5.89
C MET A 132 1.48 13.43 6.32
N ASP A 133 0.99 13.64 7.54
CA ASP A 133 0.74 14.97 8.09
C ASP A 133 2.03 15.81 8.09
N ASN A 134 3.14 15.24 8.57
CA ASN A 134 4.42 15.95 8.60
C ASN A 134 5.01 16.18 7.20
N LEU A 135 4.84 15.26 6.25
CA LEU A 135 5.29 15.46 4.86
C LEU A 135 4.49 16.58 4.16
N ILE A 136 3.18 16.62 4.39
CA ILE A 136 2.29 17.67 3.86
C ILE A 136 2.61 19.03 4.52
N TYR A 137 2.73 19.06 5.86
CA TYR A 137 3.06 20.28 6.61
C TYR A 137 4.38 20.91 6.17
N ASN A 138 5.39 20.08 5.94
CA ASN A 138 6.70 20.52 5.44
C ASN A 138 6.74 20.74 3.91
N LYS A 139 5.58 20.69 3.23
CA LYS A 139 5.42 20.91 1.78
C LYS A 139 6.32 20.00 0.93
N LYS A 140 6.58 18.78 1.40
CA LYS A 140 7.35 17.77 0.67
C LYS A 140 6.48 16.97 -0.30
N ILE A 141 5.19 16.87 0.00
CA ILE A 141 4.16 16.26 -0.85
C ILE A 141 2.89 17.10 -0.82
N GLU A 142 2.10 17.05 -1.90
CA GLU A 142 0.77 17.66 -1.95
C GLU A 142 -0.23 16.88 -1.09
N PRO A 143 -1.26 17.54 -0.51
CA PRO A 143 -2.34 16.85 0.19
C PRO A 143 -3.03 15.80 -0.69
N PHE A 144 -3.22 14.59 -0.14
CA PHE A 144 -3.83 13.47 -0.84
C PHE A 144 -4.57 12.55 0.14
N ILE A 145 -5.40 11.66 -0.40
CA ILE A 145 -6.21 10.69 0.37
C ILE A 145 -5.52 9.33 0.34
N ILE A 146 -5.56 8.60 1.45
CA ILE A 146 -5.18 7.17 1.49
C ILE A 146 -6.41 6.35 1.82
N VAL A 147 -6.64 5.25 1.09
CA VAL A 147 -7.70 4.28 1.36
C VAL A 147 -7.07 2.91 1.57
N THR A 148 -7.32 2.28 2.73
CA THR A 148 -6.88 0.91 3.04
C THR A 148 -8.10 -0.02 3.16
N PRO A 149 -8.50 -0.69 2.08
CA PRO A 149 -9.62 -1.64 2.10
C PRO A 149 -9.17 -3.02 2.57
N ASN A 150 -10.15 -3.85 2.96
CA ASN A 150 -9.95 -5.28 3.07
C ASN A 150 -9.96 -5.92 1.67
N GLY A 151 -8.79 -6.36 1.22
CA GLY A 151 -8.51 -6.86 -0.13
C GLY A 151 -9.07 -8.25 -0.46
N ARG A 152 -10.03 -8.79 0.31
CA ARG A 152 -10.70 -10.07 0.04
C ARG A 152 -12.17 -9.86 -0.34
N SER A 153 -12.55 -10.20 -1.56
CA SER A 153 -13.92 -9.98 -2.05
C SER A 153 -14.85 -11.16 -1.79
N CYS A 154 -15.14 -11.41 -0.51
CA CYS A 154 -16.08 -12.44 -0.07
C CYS A 154 -16.77 -12.03 1.24
N LYS A 155 -17.86 -12.72 1.59
CA LYS A 155 -18.57 -12.51 2.86
C LYS A 155 -17.67 -12.74 4.08
N ASP A 156 -16.87 -13.80 4.05
CA ASP A 156 -15.95 -14.18 5.13
C ASP A 156 -14.54 -13.61 4.92
N CYS A 157 -14.45 -12.29 4.69
CA CYS A 157 -13.20 -11.62 4.27
C CYS A 157 -12.10 -11.52 5.35
N TYR A 158 -12.37 -12.00 6.57
CA TYR A 158 -11.39 -12.10 7.66
C TYR A 158 -10.82 -13.51 7.82
N ASN A 159 -11.37 -14.49 7.10
CA ASN A 159 -10.83 -15.84 7.08
C ASN A 159 -9.56 -15.89 6.22
N ILE A 160 -8.43 -16.21 6.86
CA ILE A 160 -7.11 -16.27 6.23
C ILE A 160 -6.72 -17.68 5.77
N SER A 161 -7.66 -18.63 5.80
CA SER A 161 -7.43 -19.98 5.25
C SER A 161 -7.03 -19.90 3.78
N PHE A 162 -6.20 -20.84 3.35
CA PHE A 162 -5.79 -20.97 1.96
C PHE A 162 -6.99 -21.15 1.01
N ASP A 163 -8.07 -21.77 1.49
CA ASP A 163 -9.32 -21.94 0.72
C ASP A 163 -9.97 -20.59 0.36
N ASN A 164 -9.68 -19.53 1.12
CA ASN A 164 -10.17 -18.18 0.86
C ASN A 164 -9.22 -17.35 -0.02
N ALA A 165 -8.07 -17.91 -0.45
CA ALA A 165 -7.13 -17.22 -1.35
C ALA A 165 -7.77 -16.70 -2.66
N PRO A 166 -8.76 -17.37 -3.28
CA PRO A 166 -9.47 -16.84 -4.45
C PRO A 166 -10.10 -15.46 -4.24
N SER A 167 -10.47 -15.12 -3.00
CA SER A 167 -11.08 -13.82 -2.68
C SER A 167 -10.15 -12.63 -2.87
N PHE A 168 -8.84 -12.82 -2.71
CA PHE A 168 -7.84 -11.79 -3.03
C PHE A 168 -7.80 -11.48 -4.52
N TYR A 169 -7.82 -12.51 -5.37
CA TYR A 169 -7.77 -12.34 -6.82
C TYR A 169 -9.04 -11.68 -7.36
N ASN A 170 -10.20 -11.92 -6.73
CA ASN A 170 -11.46 -11.30 -7.11
C ASN A 170 -11.63 -9.86 -6.60
N PHE A 171 -10.78 -9.37 -5.70
CA PHE A 171 -10.84 -7.99 -5.20
C PHE A 171 -10.73 -6.94 -6.31
N GLY A 172 -10.06 -7.25 -7.43
CA GLY A 172 -10.04 -6.35 -8.58
C GLY A 172 -11.43 -6.05 -9.17
N LYS A 173 -12.43 -6.93 -8.97
CA LYS A 173 -13.82 -6.69 -9.39
C LYS A 173 -14.51 -5.72 -8.43
N GLU A 174 -14.49 -6.04 -7.14
CA GLU A 174 -15.01 -5.16 -6.07
C GLU A 174 -14.37 -3.76 -6.12
N PHE A 175 -13.06 -3.69 -6.33
CA PHE A 175 -12.35 -2.42 -6.44
C PHE A 175 -12.95 -1.55 -7.55
N ARG A 176 -13.14 -2.10 -8.75
CA ARG A 176 -13.59 -1.33 -9.92
C ARG A 176 -15.08 -1.03 -9.89
N ASN A 177 -15.90 -1.97 -9.41
CA ASN A 177 -17.34 -1.91 -9.51
C ASN A 177 -17.98 -1.22 -8.30
N ASP A 178 -17.34 -1.28 -7.12
CA ASP A 178 -17.98 -0.88 -5.86
C ASP A 178 -17.13 0.15 -5.10
N LEU A 179 -15.90 -0.21 -4.71
CA LEU A 179 -15.09 0.67 -3.86
C LEU A 179 -14.65 1.96 -4.58
N LEU A 180 -14.12 1.87 -5.80
CA LEU A 180 -13.69 3.05 -6.55
C LEU A 180 -14.86 4.01 -6.81
N PRO A 181 -16.04 3.55 -7.29
CA PRO A 181 -17.22 4.41 -7.40
C PRO A 181 -17.68 4.98 -6.05
N TYR A 182 -17.57 4.24 -4.96
CA TYR A 182 -17.91 4.77 -3.62
C TYR A 182 -17.02 5.96 -3.23
N ILE A 183 -15.72 5.86 -3.47
CA ILE A 183 -14.74 6.91 -3.12
C ILE A 183 -14.86 8.14 -4.03
N GLN A 184 -15.36 7.99 -5.25
CA GLN A 184 -15.50 9.09 -6.22
C GLN A 184 -16.77 9.95 -6.03
N LYS A 185 -17.68 9.54 -5.16
CA LYS A 185 -18.92 10.28 -4.84
C LYS A 185 -18.64 11.45 -3.89
#